data_AF-A0A1F8V5L6-F1
#
_entry.id   AF-A0A1F8V5L6-F1
#
_cell.length_a   1.000
_cell.length_b   1.000
_cell.length_c   1.000
_cell.angle_alpha   90.00
_cell.angle_beta   90.00
_cell.angle_gamma   90.00
#
_symmetry.space_group_name_H-M   'P 1'
#
loop_
_entity.id
_entity.type
_entity.pdbx_description
1 polymer ?
#
loop_
_entity_poly.entity_id
_entity_poly.type
_entity_poly.pdbx_seq_one_letter_code
_entity_poly.pdbx_strand_id
1 'polypeptide(L)'
;MQKKKISIIITLSLLLALFSSCNNDNKDTPSAQSDVSTVSEISEATSKTVSETSEPEEITEMLTNLTYTNIGDRTNGHLLGDLDGPAYCVYSKIGYNKASFDVDLGTMQLDLTRKSDNKSINAYMFIGCDIYDSTGSWWKNCIDSGLVNDGGNGWHIFYSLYSVDDTFTGNKWYESSKKLNSTHKYRLVLDASQEDGTATLSVIDLTDDEKTVDQVTFQLQYALKIGQNIRFYQDVALDYPQNTKFDTNGNASSDDWEEITLYNTDEGMYMKNVRISNTRIYNTDGEYLWTEEHTAERGMWPDTKNAKIDYEVVKIMNPEFDHTVWIDFDMNRSEE
;
A
#
# COMPACT_ATOMS: atom_id res chain seq x y z
N MET A 1 -60.27 23.24 -22.14
CA MET A 1 -59.01 22.70 -22.71
C MET A 1 -57.84 23.20 -21.87
N GLN A 2 -57.37 22.36 -20.96
CA GLN A 2 -56.16 22.59 -20.15
C GLN A 2 -54.93 22.25 -20.99
N LYS A 3 -53.90 23.09 -20.95
CA LYS A 3 -52.52 22.70 -21.25
C LYS A 3 -51.66 23.03 -20.04
N LYS A 4 -51.43 22.02 -19.20
CA LYS A 4 -50.41 22.06 -18.14
C LYS A 4 -49.04 22.05 -18.83
N LYS A 5 -48.23 23.08 -18.62
CA LYS A 5 -46.79 23.02 -18.86
C LYS A 5 -46.15 22.56 -17.56
N ILE A 6 -45.70 21.30 -17.55
CA ILE A 6 -44.88 20.74 -16.48
C ILE A 6 -43.44 21.15 -16.81
N SER A 7 -42.88 22.07 -16.03
CA SER A 7 -41.44 22.30 -16.01
C SER A 7 -40.82 21.21 -15.16
N ILE A 8 -40.19 20.23 -15.81
CA ILE A 8 -39.33 19.25 -15.15
C ILE A 8 -38.01 19.96 -14.88
N ILE A 9 -37.76 20.32 -13.62
CA ILE A 9 -36.43 20.68 -13.15
C ILE A 9 -35.70 19.35 -12.97
N ILE A 10 -34.83 19.00 -13.92
CA ILE A 10 -33.85 17.93 -13.74
C ILE A 10 -32.74 18.54 -12.90
N THR A 11 -32.76 18.28 -11.60
CA THR A 11 -31.61 18.54 -10.73
C THR A 11 -30.57 17.49 -11.05
N LEU A 12 -29.67 17.82 -11.99
CA LEU A 12 -28.48 17.03 -12.26
C LEU A 12 -27.49 17.29 -11.12
N SER A 13 -27.59 16.51 -10.04
CA SER A 13 -26.58 16.47 -8.99
C SER A 13 -25.37 15.70 -9.51
N LEU A 14 -24.54 16.40 -10.29
CA LEU A 14 -23.22 15.96 -10.69
C LEU A 14 -22.30 16.11 -9.47
N LEU A 15 -22.19 15.06 -8.64
CA LEU A 15 -21.18 14.99 -7.59
C LEU A 15 -19.87 14.52 -8.26
N LEU A 16 -19.07 15.48 -8.72
CA LEU A 16 -17.66 15.26 -9.01
C LEU A 16 -16.93 15.09 -7.67
N ALA A 17 -16.66 13.85 -7.28
CA ALA A 17 -15.60 13.54 -6.33
C ALA A 17 -14.40 13.08 -7.15
N LEU A 18 -13.52 14.04 -7.50
CA LEU A 18 -12.22 13.78 -8.09
C LEU A 18 -11.16 13.80 -6.98
N PHE A 19 -10.48 12.66 -6.88
CA PHE A 19 -9.08 12.38 -6.54
C PHE A 19 -8.33 13.19 -5.47
N SER A 20 -7.77 12.46 -4.50
CA SER A 20 -6.33 12.47 -4.17
C SER A 20 -6.04 11.17 -3.39
N SER A 21 -4.99 10.42 -3.76
CA SER A 21 -4.22 9.66 -2.77
C SER A 21 -3.72 10.65 -1.70
N CYS A 22 -3.52 10.21 -0.46
CA CYS A 22 -3.25 11.08 0.67
C CYS A 22 -1.91 11.83 0.52
N ASN A 23 -1.89 12.93 -0.23
CA ASN A 23 -0.73 13.81 -0.32
C ASN A 23 -1.17 15.27 -0.23
N ASN A 24 -0.81 15.93 0.88
CA ASN A 24 -0.79 17.38 0.95
C ASN A 24 0.34 17.85 1.88
N ASP A 25 1.17 18.71 1.31
CA ASP A 25 2.37 19.32 1.85
C ASP A 25 2.16 20.05 3.19
N ASN A 26 3.11 19.86 4.12
CA ASN A 26 3.86 20.96 4.74
C ASN A 26 5.04 20.43 5.57
N LYS A 27 6.25 20.73 5.09
CA LYS A 27 7.48 20.68 5.88
C LYS A 27 7.51 21.90 6.81
N ASP A 28 7.62 21.67 8.11
CA ASP A 28 8.36 22.55 9.02
C ASP A 28 8.71 21.78 10.31
N THR A 29 10.00 21.54 10.51
CA THR A 29 10.58 20.92 11.71
C THR A 29 10.62 21.95 12.85
N PRO A 30 10.30 21.52 14.09
CA PRO A 30 11.28 21.75 15.15
C PRO A 30 11.47 20.53 16.07
N SER A 31 12.72 20.34 16.46
CA SER A 31 13.18 19.34 17.43
C SER A 31 12.55 19.52 18.81
N ALA A 32 12.16 18.43 19.46
CA ALA A 32 12.05 18.38 20.91
C ALA A 32 12.44 17.00 21.46
N GLN A 33 13.39 17.02 22.41
CA GLN A 33 13.80 15.90 23.25
C GLN A 33 12.67 15.49 24.20
N SER A 34 12.58 14.21 24.55
CA SER A 34 12.41 13.82 25.97
C SER A 34 12.73 12.34 26.21
N ASP A 35 13.69 12.17 27.11
CA ASP A 35 13.79 11.26 28.25
C ASP A 35 13.32 9.80 28.23
N VAL A 36 14.33 9.00 28.55
CA VAL A 36 14.37 7.57 28.90
C VAL A 36 13.63 7.31 30.22
N SER A 37 12.82 6.25 30.25
CA SER A 37 12.66 5.45 31.46
C SER A 37 12.45 3.96 31.13
N THR A 38 13.41 3.17 31.61
CA THR A 38 13.42 1.71 31.73
C THR A 38 12.43 1.21 32.80
N VAL A 39 11.82 0.02 32.64
CA VAL A 39 12.00 -1.19 33.50
C VAL A 39 11.36 -2.44 32.83
N SER A 40 12.18 -3.50 32.70
CA SER A 40 12.02 -4.98 32.83
C SER A 40 10.68 -5.59 33.31
N GLU A 41 10.29 -6.87 33.12
CA GLU A 41 10.82 -8.10 32.51
C GLU A 41 9.67 -9.17 32.47
N ILE A 42 9.68 -10.01 31.43
CA ILE A 42 9.44 -11.48 31.35
C ILE A 42 8.08 -12.10 31.77
N SER A 43 7.45 -12.82 30.82
CA SER A 43 7.06 -14.24 31.00
C SER A 43 6.92 -14.99 29.66
N GLU A 44 7.33 -16.26 29.68
CA GLU A 44 7.61 -17.17 28.57
C GLU A 44 6.39 -17.91 27.97
N ALA A 45 6.68 -18.53 26.81
CA ALA A 45 6.08 -19.73 26.19
C ALA A 45 4.85 -19.47 25.31
N THR A 46 4.79 -19.93 24.05
CA THR A 46 5.23 -21.24 23.54
C THR A 46 5.34 -21.15 22.02
N SER A 47 6.54 -21.27 21.44
CA SER A 47 6.72 -21.32 19.97
C SER A 47 6.48 -22.75 19.48
N LYS A 48 5.43 -22.94 18.68
CA LYS A 48 5.28 -24.11 17.81
C LYS A 48 6.04 -23.80 16.53
N THR A 49 7.10 -24.56 16.31
CA THR A 49 7.89 -24.62 15.09
C THR A 49 6.96 -24.88 13.89
N VAL A 50 6.79 -23.86 13.04
CA VAL A 50 6.19 -24.01 11.70
C VAL A 50 7.33 -24.29 10.73
N SER A 51 7.15 -25.35 9.95
CA SER A 51 8.14 -25.90 9.02
C SER A 51 8.56 -24.89 7.96
N GLU A 52 9.86 -24.89 7.64
CA GLU A 52 10.43 -24.28 6.44
C GLU A 52 9.68 -24.75 5.19
N THR A 53 8.90 -23.86 4.59
CA THR A 53 8.38 -24.02 3.23
C THR A 53 9.52 -23.69 2.27
N SER A 54 9.93 -24.68 1.47
CA SER A 54 10.85 -24.51 0.33
C SER A 54 10.30 -23.45 -0.63
N GLU A 55 11.18 -22.66 -1.27
CA GLU A 55 10.75 -21.71 -2.30
C GLU A 55 9.94 -22.46 -3.39
N PRO A 56 8.76 -21.95 -3.78
CA PRO A 56 7.98 -22.57 -4.85
C PRO A 56 8.77 -22.55 -6.15
N GLU A 57 9.01 -23.73 -6.73
CA GLU A 57 9.84 -23.91 -7.93
C GLU A 57 9.11 -23.51 -9.23
N GLU A 58 7.80 -23.25 -9.20
CA GLU A 58 6.98 -23.00 -10.40
C GLU A 58 6.10 -21.75 -10.25
N ILE A 59 6.14 -20.87 -11.27
CA ILE A 59 5.25 -19.71 -11.38
C ILE A 59 3.92 -20.19 -11.95
N THR A 60 2.83 -20.05 -11.18
CA THR A 60 1.49 -20.52 -11.59
C THR A 60 0.75 -19.53 -12.49
N GLU A 61 1.04 -18.24 -12.34
CA GLU A 61 0.44 -17.17 -13.11
C GLU A 61 1.43 -16.00 -13.27
N MET A 62 1.38 -15.34 -14.43
CA MET A 62 2.13 -14.12 -14.70
C MET A 62 1.17 -13.05 -15.23
N LEU A 63 1.18 -11.88 -14.61
CA LEU A 63 0.37 -10.73 -14.99
C LEU A 63 1.28 -9.54 -15.27
N THR A 64 0.93 -8.74 -16.27
CA THR A 64 1.63 -7.48 -16.57
C THR A 64 0.62 -6.37 -16.81
N ASN A 65 1.05 -5.11 -16.72
CA ASN A 65 0.20 -3.97 -17.10
C ASN A 65 -0.31 -4.08 -18.55
N LEU A 66 0.39 -4.80 -19.42
CA LEU A 66 0.00 -5.02 -20.82
C LEU A 66 -1.05 -6.14 -21.01
N THR A 67 -1.27 -6.98 -20.02
CA THR A 67 -2.16 -8.15 -20.11
C THR A 67 -3.29 -8.16 -19.09
N TYR A 68 -3.14 -7.42 -17.98
CA TYR A 68 -4.14 -7.32 -16.93
C TYR A 68 -5.09 -6.15 -17.17
N THR A 69 -6.38 -6.36 -16.90
CA THR A 69 -7.42 -5.31 -16.94
C THR A 69 -8.10 -5.28 -15.58
N ASN A 70 -8.08 -4.12 -14.91
CA ASN A 70 -8.83 -3.96 -13.67
C ASN A 70 -10.33 -4.18 -13.92
N ILE A 71 -10.97 -4.88 -12.99
CA ILE A 71 -12.42 -5.09 -13.00
C ILE A 71 -13.09 -3.75 -12.67
N GLY A 72 -13.71 -3.12 -13.67
CA GLY A 72 -14.46 -1.88 -13.53
C GLY A 72 -13.64 -0.60 -13.41
N ASP A 73 -14.24 0.40 -12.75
CA ASP A 73 -13.64 1.70 -12.43
C ASP A 73 -14.12 2.19 -11.05
N ARG A 74 -13.42 3.18 -10.47
CA ARG A 74 -13.79 3.78 -9.17
C ARG A 74 -15.19 4.39 -9.16
N THR A 75 -15.73 4.80 -10.32
CA THR A 75 -17.08 5.39 -10.41
C THR A 75 -18.20 4.35 -10.24
N ASN A 76 -17.88 3.09 -10.49
CA ASN A 76 -18.77 1.95 -10.28
C ASN A 76 -18.50 1.23 -8.93
N GLY A 77 -17.71 1.82 -8.05
CA GLY A 77 -17.42 1.30 -6.71
C GLY A 77 -16.35 0.20 -6.66
N HIS A 78 -15.59 0.02 -7.75
CA HIS A 78 -14.47 -0.92 -7.78
C HIS A 78 -13.17 -0.31 -7.26
N LEU A 79 -12.33 -1.16 -6.65
CA LEU A 79 -11.06 -0.76 -6.08
C LEU A 79 -9.95 -0.95 -7.12
N LEU A 80 -9.35 0.17 -7.54
CA LEU A 80 -8.30 0.17 -8.57
C LEU A 80 -6.87 0.03 -8.01
N GLY A 81 -6.71 0.02 -6.68
CA GLY A 81 -5.39 0.13 -6.04
C GLY A 81 -4.87 1.57 -6.05
N ASP A 82 -3.58 1.69 -5.71
CA ASP A 82 -2.79 2.92 -5.84
C ASP A 82 -2.67 3.36 -7.32
N LEU A 83 -2.69 4.67 -7.55
CA LEU A 83 -2.59 5.31 -8.86
C LEU A 83 -1.51 6.41 -8.89
N ASP A 84 -0.82 6.64 -7.78
CA ASP A 84 0.19 7.70 -7.66
C ASP A 84 1.53 7.33 -8.33
N GLY A 85 1.60 6.12 -8.85
CA GLY A 85 2.58 5.59 -9.79
C GLY A 85 2.41 4.07 -9.92
N PRO A 86 3.35 3.35 -10.59
CA PRO A 86 3.24 1.92 -10.84
C PRO A 86 2.99 1.13 -9.56
N ALA A 87 1.92 0.33 -9.52
CA ALA A 87 1.45 -0.32 -8.30
C ALA A 87 0.72 -1.65 -8.55
N TYR A 88 0.68 -2.47 -7.51
CA TYR A 88 -0.11 -3.70 -7.44
C TYR A 88 -0.73 -3.87 -6.06
N CYS A 89 -2.04 -4.10 -6.04
CA CYS A 89 -2.84 -4.14 -4.82
C CYS A 89 -3.70 -5.39 -4.76
N VAL A 90 -3.79 -6.02 -3.59
CA VAL A 90 -4.70 -7.14 -3.32
C VAL A 90 -5.60 -6.79 -2.15
N TYR A 91 -6.91 -6.82 -2.37
CA TYR A 91 -7.91 -6.51 -1.35
C TYR A 91 -8.51 -7.77 -0.74
N SER A 92 -8.65 -7.77 0.58
CA SER A 92 -9.40 -8.80 1.29
C SER A 92 -10.90 -8.50 1.22
N LYS A 93 -11.72 -9.47 1.64
CA LYS A 93 -13.12 -9.19 2.00
C LYS A 93 -13.18 -8.36 3.29
N ILE A 94 -14.32 -7.72 3.56
CA ILE A 94 -14.54 -7.06 4.85
C ILE A 94 -14.71 -8.14 5.93
N GLY A 95 -14.16 -7.92 7.12
CA GLY A 95 -14.39 -8.81 8.28
C GLY A 95 -13.13 -9.25 9.03
N TYR A 96 -12.00 -8.60 8.81
CA TYR A 96 -10.72 -8.94 9.42
C TYR A 96 -10.25 -7.83 10.34
N ASN A 97 -9.45 -8.12 11.37
CA ASN A 97 -8.94 -7.13 12.32
C ASN A 97 -7.41 -7.05 12.39
N LYS A 98 -6.72 -7.90 11.65
CA LYS A 98 -5.27 -7.86 11.52
C LYS A 98 -4.88 -8.48 10.17
N ALA A 99 -3.75 -8.04 9.65
CA ALA A 99 -3.10 -8.63 8.48
C ALA A 99 -1.57 -8.61 8.62
N SER A 100 -0.90 -9.51 7.93
CA SER A 100 0.56 -9.60 7.91
C SER A 100 1.08 -10.14 6.58
N PHE A 101 2.32 -9.83 6.27
CA PHE A 101 3.08 -10.51 5.21
C PHE A 101 4.57 -10.52 5.54
N ASP A 102 5.29 -11.47 4.96
CA ASP A 102 6.74 -11.59 5.04
C ASP A 102 7.37 -11.05 3.76
N VAL A 103 8.43 -10.25 3.88
CA VAL A 103 9.16 -9.67 2.75
C VAL A 103 10.66 -9.86 2.90
N ASP A 104 11.33 -10.25 1.82
CA ASP A 104 12.79 -10.39 1.77
C ASP A 104 13.46 -9.16 1.11
N LEU A 105 14.02 -8.27 1.92
CA LEU A 105 14.73 -7.09 1.40
C LEU A 105 16.07 -7.47 0.77
N GLY A 106 16.69 -8.57 1.19
CA GLY A 106 18.01 -9.01 0.72
C GLY A 106 18.04 -9.48 -0.72
N THR A 107 16.88 -9.79 -1.29
CA THR A 107 16.74 -10.20 -2.69
C THR A 107 16.41 -9.03 -3.63
N MET A 108 15.94 -7.91 -3.07
CA MET A 108 15.42 -6.78 -3.85
C MET A 108 16.55 -5.99 -4.51
N GLN A 109 16.30 -5.54 -5.75
CA GLN A 109 17.14 -4.58 -6.44
C GLN A 109 16.36 -3.27 -6.59
N LEU A 110 17.01 -2.15 -6.29
CA LEU A 110 16.35 -0.86 -6.17
C LEU A 110 17.24 0.25 -6.74
N ASP A 111 16.68 1.04 -7.65
CA ASP A 111 17.19 2.35 -8.03
C ASP A 111 16.00 3.30 -8.16
N LEU A 112 15.95 4.34 -7.32
CA LEU A 112 14.83 5.27 -7.28
C LEU A 112 15.21 6.64 -7.83
N THR A 113 16.43 6.83 -8.33
CA THR A 113 16.96 8.14 -8.68
C THR A 113 17.00 8.33 -10.19
N ARG A 114 16.36 9.39 -10.66
CA ARG A 114 16.37 9.77 -12.07
C ARG A 114 17.77 10.15 -12.54
N LYS A 115 18.21 9.54 -13.63
CA LYS A 115 19.53 9.81 -14.24
C LYS A 115 19.71 11.27 -14.68
N SER A 116 18.63 11.95 -15.10
CA SER A 116 18.72 13.28 -15.69
C SER A 116 18.96 14.40 -14.68
N ASP A 117 18.33 14.34 -13.50
CA ASP A 117 18.33 15.43 -12.52
C ASP A 117 18.57 14.99 -11.06
N ASN A 118 18.83 13.70 -10.82
CA ASN A 118 19.05 13.09 -9.49
C ASN A 118 17.89 13.28 -8.51
N LYS A 119 16.67 13.55 -8.99
CA LYS A 119 15.49 13.50 -8.13
C LYS A 119 15.06 12.06 -7.94
N SER A 120 14.57 11.74 -6.75
CA SER A 120 14.10 10.39 -6.43
C SER A 120 12.59 10.30 -6.46
N ILE A 121 12.10 9.12 -6.82
CA ILE A 121 10.74 8.65 -6.52
C ILE A 121 10.74 7.88 -5.20
N ASN A 122 9.56 7.52 -4.70
CA ASN A 122 9.42 6.74 -3.47
C ASN A 122 8.99 5.31 -3.80
N ALA A 123 9.49 4.34 -3.04
CA ALA A 123 9.01 2.96 -3.10
C ALA A 123 8.28 2.59 -1.81
N TYR A 124 7.17 1.87 -1.94
CA TYR A 124 6.34 1.45 -0.82
C TYR A 124 6.04 -0.05 -0.87
N MET A 125 5.97 -0.66 0.31
CA MET A 125 5.41 -2.00 0.55
C MET A 125 4.60 -1.92 1.83
N PHE A 126 3.28 -2.06 1.73
CA PHE A 126 2.44 -1.76 2.89
C PHE A 126 1.19 -2.61 3.01
N ILE A 127 0.67 -2.60 4.23
CA ILE A 127 -0.64 -3.14 4.58
C ILE A 127 -1.49 -1.92 4.90
N GLY A 128 -2.43 -1.62 4.02
CA GLY A 128 -3.45 -0.61 4.26
C GLY A 128 -4.75 -1.24 4.73
N CYS A 129 -5.67 -0.40 5.21
CA CYS A 129 -7.04 -0.85 5.39
C CYS A 129 -8.07 0.25 5.15
N ASP A 130 -9.21 -0.18 4.64
CA ASP A 130 -10.42 0.62 4.47
C ASP A 130 -11.40 0.34 5.61
N ILE A 131 -11.98 1.40 6.15
CA ILE A 131 -12.98 1.35 7.21
C ILE A 131 -14.33 1.72 6.63
N TYR A 132 -15.29 0.82 6.75
CA TYR A 132 -16.65 1.01 6.27
C TYR A 132 -17.60 1.39 7.42
N ASP A 133 -18.74 1.94 7.06
CA ASP A 133 -19.86 2.13 7.98
C ASP A 133 -20.42 0.77 8.49
N SER A 134 -21.34 0.82 9.45
CA SER A 134 -21.91 -0.40 10.04
C SER A 134 -22.73 -1.25 9.07
N THR A 135 -23.03 -0.73 7.87
CA THR A 135 -23.74 -1.46 6.82
C THR A 135 -22.78 -2.06 5.78
N GLY A 136 -21.49 -1.74 5.83
CA GLY A 136 -20.51 -2.12 4.82
C GLY A 136 -20.72 -1.42 3.46
N SER A 137 -21.62 -0.44 3.39
CA SER A 137 -22.07 0.17 2.13
C SER A 137 -21.35 1.48 1.83
N TRP A 138 -20.76 2.11 2.84
CA TRP A 138 -20.09 3.40 2.69
C TRP A 138 -18.69 3.39 3.30
N TRP A 139 -17.70 3.79 2.51
CA TRP A 139 -16.33 3.97 2.95
C TRP A 139 -16.20 5.24 3.82
N LYS A 140 -15.57 5.11 4.98
CA LYS A 140 -15.47 6.18 5.99
C LYS A 140 -14.04 6.68 6.20
N ASN A 141 -13.06 5.81 6.08
CA ASN A 141 -11.66 6.14 6.39
C ASN A 141 -10.73 5.13 5.73
N CYS A 142 -9.45 5.48 5.60
CA CYS A 142 -8.39 4.54 5.27
C CYS A 142 -7.07 4.89 5.99
N ILE A 143 -6.16 3.93 5.95
CA ILE A 143 -4.76 4.08 6.33
C ILE A 143 -3.89 3.33 5.34
N ASP A 144 -2.75 3.92 5.00
CA ASP A 144 -1.63 3.24 4.36
C ASP A 144 -0.51 3.10 5.39
N SER A 145 -0.05 1.88 5.69
CA SER A 145 0.99 1.68 6.70
C SER A 145 1.91 0.52 6.38
N GLY A 146 3.22 0.76 6.33
CA GLY A 146 4.18 -0.25 5.94
C GLY A 146 5.59 0.26 5.91
N LEU A 147 6.34 -0.14 4.89
CA LEU A 147 7.70 0.32 4.63
C LEU A 147 7.73 1.30 3.46
N VAL A 148 8.53 2.37 3.62
CA VAL A 148 8.88 3.32 2.57
C VAL A 148 10.39 3.35 2.38
N ASN A 149 10.81 3.59 1.14
CA ASN A 149 12.15 4.03 0.81
C ASN A 149 12.06 5.28 -0.09
N ASP A 150 12.52 6.42 0.44
CA ASP A 150 12.46 7.75 -0.18
C ASP A 150 13.70 8.07 -1.06
N GLY A 151 14.46 7.03 -1.44
CA GLY A 151 15.68 7.15 -2.23
C GLY A 151 16.92 7.63 -1.46
N GLY A 152 16.82 7.91 -0.15
CA GLY A 152 17.97 8.36 0.66
C GLY A 152 18.10 7.70 2.02
N ASN A 153 17.00 7.19 2.58
CA ASN A 153 16.97 6.71 3.96
C ASN A 153 16.92 5.20 4.13
N GLY A 154 16.82 4.43 3.05
CA GLY A 154 16.61 2.98 3.13
C GLY A 154 15.21 2.66 3.66
N TRP A 155 14.88 1.37 3.75
CA TRP A 155 13.57 0.93 4.21
C TRP A 155 13.33 1.26 5.68
N HIS A 156 12.21 1.90 5.99
CA HIS A 156 11.76 2.24 7.33
C HIS A 156 10.23 2.32 7.40
N ILE A 157 9.66 2.28 8.61
CA ILE A 157 8.20 2.37 8.79
C ILE A 157 7.66 3.72 8.30
N PHE A 158 6.51 3.71 7.63
CA PHE A 158 5.64 4.89 7.46
C PHE A 158 4.18 4.61 7.81
N TYR A 159 3.42 5.69 8.01
CA TYR A 159 1.96 5.66 7.86
C TYR A 159 1.40 6.95 7.26
N SER A 160 0.25 6.85 6.59
CA SER A 160 -0.54 7.98 6.07
C SER A 160 -2.02 7.88 6.48
N LEU A 161 -2.45 8.76 7.38
CA LEU A 161 -3.80 8.81 7.94
C LEU A 161 -4.73 9.67 7.08
N TYR A 162 -5.81 9.08 6.55
CA TYR A 162 -6.82 9.85 5.82
C TYR A 162 -7.62 10.78 6.75
N SER A 163 -8.34 10.20 7.72
CA SER A 163 -9.14 10.91 8.72
C SER A 163 -8.67 10.60 10.14
N VAL A 164 -8.74 11.63 10.98
CA VAL A 164 -8.42 11.61 12.40
C VAL A 164 -9.56 12.30 13.15
N ASP A 165 -9.69 12.04 14.45
CA ASP A 165 -10.68 12.76 15.26
C ASP A 165 -10.24 14.19 15.61
N ASP A 166 -11.18 14.98 16.13
CA ASP A 166 -10.96 16.39 16.49
C ASP A 166 -9.95 16.58 17.65
N THR A 167 -9.57 15.50 18.34
CA THR A 167 -8.60 15.52 19.44
C THR A 167 -7.19 15.15 18.99
N PHE A 168 -7.01 14.71 17.74
CA PHE A 168 -5.72 14.32 17.20
C PHE A 168 -4.78 15.52 17.05
N THR A 169 -3.61 15.43 17.68
CA THR A 169 -2.56 16.46 17.63
C THR A 169 -1.28 15.98 16.95
N GLY A 170 -1.27 14.75 16.43
CA GLY A 170 -0.12 14.16 15.73
C GLY A 170 -0.03 14.59 14.27
N ASN A 171 0.94 14.04 13.55
CA ASN A 171 1.05 14.18 12.11
C ASN A 171 0.26 13.07 11.42
N LYS A 172 -0.44 13.42 10.33
CA LYS A 172 -1.11 12.41 9.49
C LYS A 172 -0.12 11.58 8.67
N TRP A 173 1.05 12.15 8.39
CA TRP A 173 2.18 11.48 7.79
C TRP A 173 3.27 11.23 8.84
N TYR A 174 3.75 10.00 8.91
CA TYR A 174 4.83 9.62 9.81
C TYR A 174 5.83 8.74 9.09
N GLU A 175 7.11 8.96 9.39
CA GLU A 175 8.22 8.09 9.00
C GLU A 175 9.08 7.82 10.23
N SER A 176 9.42 6.54 10.44
CA SER A 176 10.32 6.14 11.50
C SER A 176 11.76 6.52 11.16
N SER A 177 12.51 6.93 12.18
CA SER A 177 13.95 7.15 12.05
C SER A 177 14.77 5.86 12.07
N LYS A 178 14.14 4.70 12.34
CA LYS A 178 14.83 3.40 12.37
C LYS A 178 14.90 2.79 10.98
N LYS A 179 16.11 2.69 10.47
CA LYS A 179 16.41 2.05 9.19
C LYS A 179 16.54 0.54 9.37
N LEU A 180 15.89 -0.22 8.50
CA LEU A 180 15.97 -1.68 8.47
C LEU A 180 17.27 -2.13 7.78
N ASN A 181 17.71 -3.35 8.08
CA ASN A 181 18.85 -3.95 7.39
C ASN A 181 18.37 -4.46 6.02
N SER A 182 18.95 -3.92 4.94
CA SER A 182 18.58 -4.27 3.56
C SER A 182 18.95 -5.70 3.15
N THR A 183 19.56 -6.50 4.02
CA THR A 183 19.91 -7.91 3.75
C THR A 183 19.03 -8.91 4.50
N HIS A 184 18.04 -8.42 5.26
CA HIS A 184 17.20 -9.24 6.12
C HIS A 184 15.81 -9.45 5.53
N LYS A 185 15.13 -10.48 6.05
CA LYS A 185 13.71 -10.74 5.84
C LYS A 185 12.91 -10.23 7.03
N TYR A 186 11.75 -9.64 6.77
CA TYR A 186 10.89 -9.02 7.78
C TYR A 186 9.45 -9.48 7.66
N ARG A 187 8.76 -9.59 8.79
CA ARG A 187 7.30 -9.66 8.85
C ARG A 187 6.73 -8.31 9.21
N LEU A 188 5.82 -7.81 8.38
CA LEU A 188 4.97 -6.67 8.71
C LEU A 188 3.67 -7.19 9.33
N VAL A 189 3.21 -6.57 10.41
CA VAL A 189 1.93 -6.89 11.05
C VAL A 189 1.18 -5.59 11.31
N LEU A 190 0.03 -5.41 10.67
CA LEU A 190 -0.93 -4.35 11.00
C LEU A 190 -2.04 -4.95 11.87
N ASP A 191 -2.05 -4.60 13.16
CA ASP A 191 -2.98 -5.14 14.16
C ASP A 191 -3.96 -4.06 14.65
N ALA A 192 -5.22 -4.18 14.28
CA ALA A 192 -6.33 -3.35 14.77
C ALA A 192 -7.22 -4.09 15.80
N SER A 193 -6.77 -5.24 16.31
CA SER A 193 -7.59 -6.12 17.17
C SER A 193 -7.59 -5.75 18.66
N GLN A 194 -6.68 -4.86 19.08
CA GLN A 194 -6.46 -4.54 20.50
C GLN A 194 -7.54 -3.59 21.05
N GLU A 195 -7.86 -2.52 20.32
CA GLU A 195 -8.78 -1.47 20.75
C GLU A 195 -9.52 -0.86 19.55
N ASP A 196 -10.77 -0.44 19.76
CA ASP A 196 -11.54 0.24 18.72
C ASP A 196 -10.88 1.57 18.36
N GLY A 197 -10.82 1.88 17.08
CA GLY A 197 -10.31 3.16 16.62
C GLY A 197 -8.78 3.29 16.63
N THR A 198 -8.03 2.21 16.86
CA THR A 198 -6.56 2.22 16.86
C THR A 198 -5.99 1.05 16.07
N ALA A 199 -4.75 1.19 15.60
CA ALA A 199 -3.98 0.09 15.05
C ALA A 199 -2.50 0.23 15.37
N THR A 200 -1.78 -0.89 15.39
CA THR A 200 -0.34 -0.95 15.55
C THR A 200 0.28 -1.63 14.36
N LEU A 201 1.22 -0.95 13.69
CA LEU A 201 2.12 -1.55 12.73
C LEU A 201 3.39 -2.01 13.46
N SER A 202 3.75 -3.28 13.31
CA SER A 202 4.99 -3.86 13.85
C SER A 202 5.85 -4.44 12.72
N VAL A 203 7.16 -4.28 12.84
CA VAL A 203 8.17 -4.89 11.96
C VAL A 203 9.01 -5.87 12.77
N ILE A 204 8.95 -7.13 12.38
CA ILE A 204 9.63 -8.25 13.05
C ILE A 204 10.74 -8.76 12.14
N ASP A 205 11.96 -8.84 12.64
CA ASP A 205 13.11 -9.34 11.90
C ASP A 205 13.17 -10.86 11.91
N LEU A 206 12.88 -11.49 10.77
CA LEU A 206 12.84 -12.95 10.61
C LEU A 206 14.23 -13.56 10.38
N THR A 207 15.26 -12.74 10.18
CA THR A 207 16.65 -13.19 10.04
C THR A 207 17.34 -13.28 11.41
N ASP A 208 16.95 -12.44 12.37
CA ASP A 208 17.61 -12.27 13.67
C ASP A 208 16.63 -12.53 14.83
N ASP A 209 16.41 -13.82 15.14
CA ASP A 209 15.64 -14.32 16.29
C ASP A 209 14.16 -13.87 16.38
N GLU A 210 13.52 -13.48 15.27
CA GLU A 210 12.10 -13.05 15.22
C GLU A 210 11.78 -11.88 16.18
N LYS A 211 12.73 -10.96 16.36
CA LYS A 211 12.55 -9.82 17.27
C LYS A 211 11.78 -8.68 16.60
N THR A 212 10.89 -8.01 17.34
CA THR A 212 10.32 -6.72 16.91
C THR A 212 11.42 -5.66 16.90
N VAL A 213 11.76 -5.15 15.72
CA VAL A 213 12.80 -4.12 15.54
C VAL A 213 12.22 -2.71 15.49
N ASP A 214 10.98 -2.58 15.04
CA ASP A 214 10.26 -1.31 15.06
C ASP A 214 8.75 -1.50 15.19
N GLN A 215 8.08 -0.50 15.74
CA GLN A 215 6.62 -0.48 15.87
C GLN A 215 6.10 0.94 16.03
N VAL A 216 4.86 1.16 15.60
CA VAL A 216 4.15 2.42 15.81
C VAL A 216 2.66 2.17 15.96
N THR A 217 2.04 2.86 16.91
CA THR A 217 0.59 2.84 17.13
C THR A 217 0.01 4.18 16.69
N PHE A 218 -1.10 4.13 15.97
CA PHE A 218 -1.78 5.30 15.43
C PHE A 218 -3.29 5.17 15.50
N GLN A 219 -3.96 6.29 15.29
CA GLN A 219 -5.41 6.32 15.23
C GLN A 219 -5.91 5.66 13.95
N LEU A 220 -6.93 4.83 14.05
CA LEU A 220 -7.65 4.25 12.92
C LEU A 220 -9.15 4.53 13.10
N GLN A 221 -9.53 5.79 12.94
CA GLN A 221 -10.87 6.26 13.30
C GLN A 221 -11.98 5.40 12.68
N TYR A 222 -12.98 5.04 13.50
CA TYR A 222 -14.12 4.18 13.19
C TYR A 222 -13.85 2.68 13.05
N ALA A 223 -12.60 2.21 13.13
CA ALA A 223 -12.32 0.79 13.14
C ALA A 223 -12.94 0.11 14.36
N LEU A 224 -13.58 -1.03 14.14
CA LEU A 224 -14.03 -1.92 15.20
C LEU A 224 -12.98 -3.02 15.37
N LYS A 225 -12.53 -3.26 16.60
CA LYS A 225 -11.47 -4.23 16.91
C LYS A 225 -11.77 -5.68 16.52
N ILE A 226 -13.05 -6.00 16.33
CA ILE A 226 -13.50 -7.31 15.84
C ILE A 226 -13.40 -7.42 14.32
N GLY A 227 -13.09 -6.34 13.60
CA GLY A 227 -12.79 -6.35 12.16
C GLY A 227 -14.01 -6.32 11.24
N GLN A 228 -15.23 -6.36 11.78
CA GLN A 228 -16.46 -6.50 10.99
C GLN A 228 -16.68 -5.39 9.94
N ASN A 229 -15.99 -4.26 10.06
CA ASN A 229 -16.07 -3.13 9.14
C ASN A 229 -14.72 -2.75 8.51
N ILE A 230 -13.72 -3.63 8.61
CA ILE A 230 -12.38 -3.38 8.09
C ILE A 230 -12.12 -4.32 6.92
N ARG A 231 -11.56 -3.76 5.85
CA ARG A 231 -11.00 -4.47 4.71
C ARG A 231 -9.51 -4.15 4.65
N PHE A 232 -8.65 -5.14 4.74
CA PHE A 232 -7.22 -4.95 4.50
C PHE A 232 -6.87 -5.03 3.02
N TYR A 233 -5.79 -4.38 2.66
CA TYR A 233 -5.13 -4.56 1.39
C TYR A 233 -3.61 -4.59 1.55
N GLN A 234 -2.98 -5.43 0.75
CA GLN A 234 -1.54 -5.40 0.53
C GLN A 234 -1.30 -4.57 -0.71
N ASP A 235 -0.34 -3.65 -0.64
CA ASP A 235 0.02 -2.79 -1.76
C ASP A 235 1.55 -2.66 -1.87
N VAL A 236 2.05 -2.66 -3.10
CA VAL A 236 3.43 -2.35 -3.44
C VAL A 236 3.41 -1.36 -4.59
N ALA A 237 4.11 -0.24 -4.43
CA ALA A 237 4.04 0.88 -5.36
C ALA A 237 5.36 1.63 -5.50
N LEU A 238 5.49 2.32 -6.64
CA LEU A 238 6.44 3.39 -6.88
C LEU A 238 5.66 4.69 -7.06
N ASP A 239 5.79 5.66 -6.14
CA ASP A 239 5.04 6.91 -6.23
C ASP A 239 5.91 8.10 -6.63
N TYR A 240 5.28 9.04 -7.30
CA TYR A 240 5.90 10.29 -7.70
C TYR A 240 5.76 11.36 -6.61
N PRO A 241 6.86 11.80 -5.94
CA PRO A 241 6.81 13.02 -5.14
C PRO A 241 6.59 14.24 -6.04
N GLN A 242 6.05 15.33 -5.47
CA GLN A 242 5.61 16.52 -6.22
C GLN A 242 6.68 17.11 -7.16
N ASN A 243 7.96 16.99 -6.81
CA ASN A 243 9.09 17.46 -7.61
C ASN A 243 9.46 16.56 -8.80
N THR A 244 8.71 15.48 -9.05
CA THR A 244 8.83 14.56 -10.20
C THR A 244 7.54 14.43 -11.01
N LYS A 245 6.46 15.09 -10.59
CA LYS A 245 5.17 15.09 -11.30
C LYS A 245 5.13 16.13 -12.42
N PHE A 246 5.60 15.75 -13.61
CA PHE A 246 5.53 16.57 -14.81
C PHE A 246 4.94 15.79 -15.97
N ASP A 247 4.31 16.47 -16.93
CA ASP A 247 3.91 15.88 -18.21
C ASP A 247 5.14 15.68 -19.13
N THR A 248 4.96 14.99 -20.27
CA THR A 248 6.06 14.76 -21.23
C THR A 248 6.59 16.04 -21.89
N ASN A 249 5.93 17.19 -21.71
CA ASN A 249 6.42 18.49 -22.16
C ASN A 249 7.23 19.21 -21.06
N GLY A 250 7.35 18.62 -19.86
CA GLY A 250 8.06 19.17 -18.71
C GLY A 250 7.26 20.20 -17.90
N ASN A 251 5.94 20.29 -18.08
CA ASN A 251 5.06 21.14 -17.26
C ASN A 251 4.62 20.37 -16.02
N ALA A 252 4.46 21.07 -14.89
CA ALA A 252 3.93 20.43 -13.68
C ALA A 252 2.54 19.84 -13.94
N SER A 253 2.34 18.59 -13.50
CA SER A 253 1.08 17.84 -13.60
C SER A 253 0.69 17.34 -12.22
N SER A 254 -0.59 17.35 -11.88
CA SER A 254 -1.08 16.84 -10.58
C SER A 254 -1.64 15.43 -10.70
N ASP A 255 -2.46 15.19 -11.72
CA ASP A 255 -3.36 14.03 -11.78
C ASP A 255 -3.33 13.31 -13.14
N ASP A 256 -2.52 13.76 -14.10
CA ASP A 256 -2.31 13.03 -15.36
C ASP A 256 -1.21 11.98 -15.18
N TRP A 257 -1.57 10.92 -14.46
CA TRP A 257 -0.65 9.86 -14.05
C TRP A 257 0.00 9.15 -15.23
N GLU A 258 -0.70 9.02 -16.36
CA GLU A 258 -0.14 8.44 -17.59
C GLU A 258 1.00 9.31 -18.14
N GLU A 259 0.78 10.62 -18.27
CA GLU A 259 1.84 11.55 -18.72
C GLU A 259 2.98 11.67 -17.70
N ILE A 260 2.66 11.65 -16.40
CA ILE A 260 3.68 11.66 -15.32
C ILE A 260 4.57 10.42 -15.40
N THR A 261 3.99 9.24 -15.63
CA THR A 261 4.77 8.00 -15.79
C THR A 261 5.66 8.06 -17.03
N LEU A 262 5.12 8.55 -18.15
CA LEU A 262 5.86 8.70 -19.39
C LEU A 262 7.02 9.71 -19.26
N TYR A 263 6.83 10.79 -18.51
CA TYR A 263 7.91 11.75 -18.20
C TYR A 263 9.05 11.13 -17.39
N ASN A 264 8.74 10.16 -16.54
CA ASN A 264 9.70 9.46 -15.69
C ASN A 264 10.25 8.17 -16.32
N THR A 265 9.77 7.78 -17.50
CA THR A 265 10.18 6.56 -18.22
C THR A 265 11.61 6.71 -18.75
N ASP A 266 12.35 5.59 -18.81
CA ASP A 266 13.73 5.48 -19.29
C ASP A 266 14.75 6.29 -18.47
N GLU A 267 14.40 6.70 -17.25
CA GLU A 267 15.28 7.47 -16.35
C GLU A 267 16.15 6.59 -15.43
N GLY A 268 16.13 5.27 -15.60
CA GLY A 268 16.96 4.31 -14.86
C GLY A 268 16.33 3.74 -13.60
N MET A 269 15.08 4.10 -13.29
CA MET A 269 14.44 3.76 -12.02
C MET A 269 13.75 2.39 -12.07
N TYR A 270 13.82 1.63 -10.98
CA TYR A 270 13.20 0.32 -10.83
C TYR A 270 13.12 -0.14 -9.36
N MET A 271 12.21 -1.06 -9.09
CA MET A 271 12.13 -1.88 -7.88
C MET A 271 11.83 -3.31 -8.30
N LYS A 272 12.84 -4.18 -8.25
CA LYS A 272 12.79 -5.54 -8.82
C LYS A 272 13.03 -6.61 -7.76
N ASN A 273 12.54 -7.81 -8.04
CA ASN A 273 12.64 -9.01 -7.23
C ASN A 273 12.10 -8.79 -5.81
N VAL A 274 10.96 -8.09 -5.71
CA VAL A 274 10.21 -7.98 -4.46
C VAL A 274 9.57 -9.33 -4.20
N ARG A 275 9.89 -9.97 -3.08
CA ARG A 275 9.34 -11.28 -2.71
C ARG A 275 8.47 -11.14 -1.48
N ILE A 276 7.16 -11.24 -1.66
CA ILE A 276 6.18 -11.29 -0.57
C ILE A 276 5.68 -12.71 -0.41
N SER A 277 5.61 -13.18 0.83
CA SER A 277 5.18 -14.53 1.14
C SER A 277 4.42 -14.57 2.46
N ASN A 278 3.74 -15.70 2.70
CA ASN A 278 3.05 -15.98 3.95
C ASN A 278 2.08 -14.84 4.32
N THR A 279 1.41 -14.24 3.32
CA THR A 279 0.41 -13.20 3.54
C THR A 279 -0.79 -13.79 4.27
N ARG A 280 -1.17 -13.18 5.39
CA ARG A 280 -2.20 -13.68 6.31
C ARG A 280 -3.15 -12.58 6.73
N ILE A 281 -4.35 -13.00 7.07
CA ILE A 281 -5.42 -12.17 7.61
C ILE A 281 -6.06 -12.89 8.78
N TYR A 282 -6.60 -12.11 9.71
CA TYR A 282 -7.05 -12.60 11.00
C TYR A 282 -8.40 -11.97 11.35
N ASN A 283 -9.24 -12.74 12.02
CA ASN A 283 -10.46 -12.26 12.64
C ASN A 283 -10.65 -12.95 14.00
N THR A 284 -11.84 -12.85 14.59
CA THR A 284 -12.15 -13.49 15.87
C THR A 284 -12.18 -15.02 15.82
N ASP A 285 -12.36 -15.60 14.64
CA ASP A 285 -12.52 -17.04 14.44
C ASP A 285 -11.18 -17.74 14.18
N GLY A 286 -10.17 -17.01 13.68
CA GLY A 286 -8.83 -17.55 13.52
C GLY A 286 -7.91 -16.75 12.61
N GLU A 287 -6.90 -17.45 12.13
CA GLU A 287 -5.84 -17.00 11.23
C GLU A 287 -5.95 -17.75 9.92
N TYR A 288 -5.88 -17.02 8.80
CA TYR A 288 -6.08 -17.56 7.46
C TYR A 288 -4.97 -17.11 6.52
N LEU A 289 -4.54 -18.01 5.63
CA LEU A 289 -3.76 -17.63 4.46
C LEU A 289 -4.63 -16.79 3.52
N TRP A 290 -4.06 -15.80 2.86
CA TRP A 290 -4.78 -14.94 1.93
C TRP A 290 -5.03 -15.65 0.58
N THR A 291 -6.11 -16.41 0.51
CA THR A 291 -6.51 -17.23 -0.65
C THR A 291 -7.73 -16.63 -1.36
N GLU A 292 -8.19 -17.27 -2.46
CA GLU A 292 -9.38 -16.85 -3.22
C GLU A 292 -10.64 -16.71 -2.34
N GLU A 293 -10.78 -17.55 -1.30
CA GLU A 293 -11.89 -17.46 -0.36
C GLU A 293 -11.91 -16.12 0.38
N HIS A 294 -10.76 -15.48 0.53
CA HIS A 294 -10.58 -14.28 1.32
C HIS A 294 -10.22 -13.03 0.51
N THR A 295 -9.79 -13.20 -0.74
CA THR A 295 -9.60 -12.11 -1.69
C THR A 295 -10.95 -11.60 -2.20
N ALA A 296 -11.09 -10.27 -2.26
CA ALA A 296 -12.22 -9.60 -2.89
C ALA A 296 -11.87 -9.17 -4.32
N GLU A 297 -10.80 -8.38 -4.47
CA GLU A 297 -10.42 -7.76 -5.74
C GLU A 297 -8.89 -7.58 -5.81
N ARG A 298 -8.38 -7.30 -7.02
CA ARG A 298 -6.99 -6.92 -7.28
C ARG A 298 -6.96 -5.66 -8.13
N GLY A 299 -6.06 -4.76 -7.79
CA GLY A 299 -5.73 -3.56 -8.53
C GLY A 299 -4.34 -3.65 -9.15
N MET A 300 -4.17 -3.15 -10.36
CA MET A 300 -2.87 -2.91 -10.96
C MET A 300 -2.89 -1.56 -11.66
N TRP A 301 -1.85 -0.77 -11.48
CA TRP A 301 -1.67 0.43 -12.25
C TRP A 301 -0.23 0.54 -12.77
N PRO A 302 -0.02 0.94 -14.03
CA PRO A 302 -1.04 1.01 -15.10
C PRO A 302 -1.66 -0.37 -15.39
N ASP A 303 -2.83 -0.36 -16.03
CA ASP A 303 -3.43 -1.56 -16.63
C ASP A 303 -3.55 -1.40 -18.15
N THR A 304 -4.12 -2.40 -18.82
CA THR A 304 -4.36 -2.42 -20.28
C THR A 304 -5.13 -1.23 -20.84
N LYS A 305 -5.82 -0.43 -20.01
CA LYS A 305 -6.53 0.78 -20.45
C LYS A 305 -5.58 1.98 -20.62
N ASN A 306 -4.39 1.96 -20.01
CA ASN A 306 -3.35 2.99 -20.12
C ASN A 306 -2.45 2.74 -21.35
N ALA A 307 -3.05 2.75 -22.53
CA ALA A 307 -2.42 2.28 -23.76
C ALA A 307 -1.20 3.10 -24.22
N LYS A 308 -0.91 4.28 -23.65
CA LYS A 308 0.32 5.03 -23.98
C LYS A 308 1.55 4.46 -23.27
N ILE A 309 1.35 3.75 -22.15
CA ILE A 309 2.43 3.04 -21.45
C ILE A 309 2.52 1.65 -22.05
N ASP A 310 3.29 1.55 -23.13
CA ASP A 310 3.33 0.42 -24.06
C ASP A 310 4.44 -0.61 -23.77
N TYR A 311 4.98 -0.60 -22.55
CA TYR A 311 6.02 -1.51 -22.08
C TYR A 311 5.65 -2.13 -20.72
N GLU A 312 6.34 -3.21 -20.35
CA GLU A 312 6.12 -3.92 -19.08
C GLU A 312 6.71 -3.13 -17.90
N VAL A 313 5.93 -2.18 -17.36
CA VAL A 313 6.31 -1.42 -16.16
C VAL A 313 5.93 -2.13 -14.86
N VAL A 314 4.86 -2.93 -14.88
CA VAL A 314 4.47 -3.78 -13.75
C VAL A 314 4.46 -5.22 -14.22
N LYS A 315 5.14 -6.09 -13.48
CA LYS A 315 5.12 -7.53 -13.69
C LYS A 315 4.95 -8.26 -12.37
N ILE A 316 3.94 -9.11 -12.34
CA ILE A 316 3.56 -9.93 -11.19
C ILE A 316 3.76 -11.39 -11.57
N MET A 317 4.45 -12.12 -10.72
CA MET A 317 4.59 -13.57 -10.80
C MET A 317 3.98 -14.13 -9.52
N ASN A 318 3.02 -15.05 -9.67
CA ASN A 318 2.35 -15.69 -8.55
C ASN A 318 2.82 -17.14 -8.45
N PRO A 319 3.86 -17.44 -7.67
CA PRO A 319 4.21 -18.82 -7.36
C PRO A 319 3.10 -19.56 -6.60
N GLU A 320 2.46 -18.89 -5.63
CA GLU A 320 1.35 -19.45 -4.87
C GLU A 320 0.30 -18.37 -4.55
N PHE A 321 -0.61 -18.08 -5.48
CA PHE A 321 -1.73 -17.13 -5.33
C PHE A 321 -1.37 -15.81 -4.57
N ASP A 322 -2.34 -15.09 -4.01
CA ASP A 322 -2.12 -13.83 -3.31
C ASP A 322 -1.34 -13.95 -1.99
N HIS A 323 -1.09 -15.18 -1.49
CA HIS A 323 -0.31 -15.38 -0.27
C HIS A 323 1.20 -15.52 -0.53
N THR A 324 1.62 -15.68 -1.79
CA THR A 324 3.01 -15.60 -2.23
C THR A 324 3.09 -14.95 -3.61
N VAL A 325 3.62 -13.72 -3.65
CA VAL A 325 3.67 -12.88 -4.85
C VAL A 325 5.08 -12.33 -5.05
N TRP A 326 5.58 -12.40 -6.29
CA TRP A 326 6.81 -11.73 -6.70
C TRP A 326 6.50 -10.58 -7.66
N ILE A 327 7.13 -9.43 -7.43
CA ILE A 327 6.79 -8.19 -8.10
C ILE A 327 8.06 -7.53 -8.66
N ASP A 328 7.97 -7.11 -9.92
CA ASP A 328 8.92 -6.24 -10.58
C ASP A 328 8.21 -4.96 -11.05
N PHE A 329 8.78 -3.82 -10.67
CA PHE A 329 8.53 -2.52 -11.28
C PHE A 329 9.78 -2.08 -12.04
N ASP A 330 9.66 -1.89 -13.35
CA ASP A 330 10.76 -1.41 -14.20
C ASP A 330 10.29 -0.24 -15.04
N MET A 331 10.76 0.97 -14.74
CA MET A 331 10.35 2.17 -15.48
C MET A 331 11.15 2.38 -16.78
N ASN A 332 11.87 1.36 -17.24
CA ASN A 332 12.71 1.42 -18.43
C ASN A 332 12.14 0.49 -19.50
N ARG A 333 12.01 0.99 -20.72
CA ARG A 333 11.70 0.15 -21.87
C ARG A 333 12.85 -0.84 -22.07
N SER A 334 12.51 -2.10 -22.29
CA SER A 334 13.49 -3.10 -22.69
C SER A 334 14.18 -2.66 -23.99
N GLU A 335 15.51 -2.71 -24.05
CA GLU A 335 16.21 -2.54 -25.33
C GLU A 335 15.80 -3.70 -26.25
N GLU A 336 15.19 -3.41 -27.40
CA GLU A 336 14.90 -4.40 -28.46
C GLU A 336 16.17 -4.89 -29.15
#